data_AF-A0A948R090-F1
#
_entry.id   AF-A0A948R090-F1
#
_cell.length_a   1.000
_cell.length_b   1.000
_cell.length_c   1.000
_cell.angle_alpha   90.00
_cell.angle_beta   90.00
_cell.angle_gamma   90.00
#
_symmetry.space_group_name_H-M   'P 1'
#
loop_
_entity.id
_entity.type
_entity.pdbx_description
1 polymer ?
#
loop_
_entity_poly.entity_id
_entity_poly.type
_entity_poly.pdbx_seq_one_letter_code
_entity_poly.pdbx_strand_id
1 'polypeptide(L)'
;MAALSQIGMALSDLMTPTVRLGVTGLSRAGKTVFITALVNCLCEGRAEPAFRRIARIPGFRAYLEPQPDDDIPRFAYEDHLEALFAETPRWPESTRKISQLRLTLEWPAQDSVREAFGLTQRLHIDIIDYPGEWLIDLGLIEQSYEQWSADALFTAQSKGLEIYSRDFLAFLERTDTAASLDEQVAIEGARIYTDYISRARKAEPSRAALGPGRFLLPGDLEGSPQLTFFPTRRPERSAGGAGGHTTRDLLRRRYEKYKQNVVQPFFEKHFSRLDRQIVLIDALSSLNGGAEALSNLEQGLDGVMSAFRPGSNSWLSFLLPRRIDRIVFAATKADHIHHTSHNRLEAILDKAVSRASTRAKTAGAGFRSVALAALRTTEDVDKTAGEQTYHCIRGVPEKGESVGGQVFDGKRPAVVFPGDLPIDPLDAFDPAKATPEDYRFVRFRPPPAISEPNGKPIWRHIGLQRAIAFLIEDYLP
;
A
#
# COMPACT_ATOMS: atom_id res chain seq x y z
N MET A 1 -37.79 -4.77 -24.55
CA MET A 1 -36.71 -5.76 -24.39
C MET A 1 -35.48 -5.14 -23.72
N ALA A 2 -34.85 -4.08 -24.27
CA ALA A 2 -33.65 -3.45 -23.68
C ALA A 2 -33.82 -2.86 -22.26
N ALA A 3 -34.95 -2.22 -21.96
CA ALA A 3 -35.23 -1.69 -20.61
C ALA A 3 -35.47 -2.79 -19.57
N LEU A 4 -36.13 -3.90 -19.99
CA LEU A 4 -36.34 -5.08 -19.14
C LEU A 4 -35.02 -5.82 -18.86
N SER A 5 -34.11 -5.88 -19.84
CA SER A 5 -32.76 -6.45 -19.62
C SER A 5 -31.88 -5.56 -18.74
N GLN A 6 -31.99 -4.23 -18.82
CA GLN A 6 -31.28 -3.31 -17.93
C GLN A 6 -31.80 -3.39 -16.49
N ILE A 7 -33.12 -3.45 -16.30
CA ILE A 7 -33.72 -3.64 -14.97
C ILE A 7 -33.38 -5.02 -14.41
N GLY A 8 -33.37 -6.06 -15.25
CA GLY A 8 -32.95 -7.41 -14.87
C GLY A 8 -31.47 -7.50 -14.48
N MET A 9 -30.58 -6.83 -15.21
CA MET A 9 -29.16 -6.73 -14.86
C MET A 9 -28.95 -5.93 -13.57
N ALA A 10 -29.64 -4.81 -13.37
CA ALA A 10 -29.55 -4.02 -12.14
C ALA A 10 -30.08 -4.78 -10.91
N LEU A 11 -31.17 -5.54 -11.05
CA LEU A 11 -31.71 -6.40 -9.98
C LEU A 11 -30.79 -7.60 -9.69
N SER A 12 -30.23 -8.21 -10.74
CA SER A 12 -29.20 -9.26 -10.63
C SER A 12 -27.97 -8.75 -9.87
N ASP A 13 -27.50 -7.55 -10.18
CA ASP A 13 -26.34 -6.93 -9.52
C ASP A 13 -26.61 -6.63 -8.05
N LEU A 14 -27.82 -6.17 -7.71
CA LEU A 14 -28.23 -5.96 -6.33
C LEU A 14 -28.31 -7.24 -5.51
N MET A 15 -28.56 -8.39 -6.15
CA MET A 15 -28.61 -9.70 -5.49
C MET A 15 -27.28 -10.46 -5.51
N THR A 16 -26.27 -9.96 -6.23
CA THR A 16 -24.97 -10.63 -6.34
C THR A 16 -24.11 -10.30 -5.10
N PRO A 17 -23.61 -11.31 -4.37
CA PRO A 17 -22.74 -11.07 -3.22
C PRO A 17 -21.49 -10.29 -3.66
N THR A 18 -21.10 -9.29 -2.87
CA THR A 18 -19.97 -8.40 -3.17
C THR A 18 -19.00 -8.34 -2.01
N VAL A 19 -17.73 -8.60 -2.32
CA VAL A 19 -16.57 -8.49 -1.42
C VAL A 19 -15.77 -7.25 -1.81
N ARG A 20 -15.53 -6.35 -0.84
CA ARG A 20 -14.73 -5.14 -1.05
C ARG A 20 -13.30 -5.38 -0.55
N LEU A 21 -12.36 -5.46 -1.50
CA LEU A 21 -10.94 -5.65 -1.23
C LEU A 21 -10.20 -4.31 -1.29
N GLY A 22 -9.73 -3.84 -0.13
CA GLY A 22 -8.83 -2.71 -0.04
C GLY A 22 -7.41 -3.11 -0.44
N VAL A 23 -6.82 -2.37 -1.37
CA VAL A 23 -5.42 -2.52 -1.76
C VAL A 23 -4.69 -1.24 -1.39
N THR A 24 -3.72 -1.37 -0.50
CA THR A 24 -2.93 -0.23 -0.03
C THR A 24 -1.47 -0.61 0.12
N GLY A 25 -0.64 0.37 0.42
CA GLY A 25 0.82 0.25 0.46
C GLY A 25 1.47 1.60 0.23
N LEU A 26 2.63 1.78 0.83
CA LEU A 26 3.44 2.99 0.67
C LEU A 26 3.81 3.20 -0.82
N SER A 27 4.23 4.41 -1.16
CA SER A 27 4.69 4.72 -2.52
C SER A 27 5.72 3.69 -3.02
N ARG A 28 5.56 3.23 -4.27
CA ARG A 28 6.38 2.20 -4.94
C ARG A 28 6.33 0.78 -4.36
N ALA A 29 5.38 0.47 -3.47
CA ALA A 29 5.14 -0.89 -3.00
C ALA A 29 4.50 -1.84 -4.05
N GLY A 30 4.17 -1.36 -5.25
CA GLY A 30 3.71 -2.22 -6.34
C GLY A 30 2.19 -2.47 -6.42
N LYS A 31 1.35 -1.57 -5.87
CA LYS A 31 -0.13 -1.67 -5.91
C LYS A 31 -0.68 -1.87 -7.31
N THR A 32 -0.27 -1.01 -8.24
CA THR A 32 -0.72 -1.03 -9.63
C THR A 32 -0.39 -2.37 -10.31
N VAL A 33 0.81 -2.90 -10.10
CA VAL A 33 1.24 -4.19 -10.66
C VAL A 33 0.47 -5.34 -9.99
N PHE A 34 0.25 -5.29 -8.68
CA PHE A 34 -0.53 -6.29 -7.95
C PHE A 34 -1.96 -6.41 -8.47
N ILE A 35 -2.67 -5.28 -8.62
CA ILE A 35 -4.05 -5.29 -9.11
C ILE A 35 -4.11 -5.79 -10.55
N THR A 36 -3.20 -5.29 -11.41
CA THR A 36 -3.11 -5.74 -12.81
C THR A 36 -2.84 -7.23 -12.89
N ALA A 37 -1.91 -7.76 -12.09
CA ALA A 37 -1.61 -9.18 -12.00
C ALA A 37 -2.83 -9.98 -11.55
N LEU A 38 -3.52 -9.54 -10.49
CA LEU A 38 -4.68 -10.24 -9.96
C LEU A 38 -5.78 -10.37 -11.01
N VAL A 39 -6.16 -9.26 -11.64
CA VAL A 39 -7.19 -9.22 -12.68
C VAL A 39 -6.77 -10.11 -13.86
N ASN A 40 -5.57 -9.93 -14.38
CA ASN A 40 -5.10 -10.69 -15.53
C ASN A 40 -5.03 -12.19 -15.25
N CYS A 41 -4.45 -12.58 -14.11
CA CYS A 41 -4.29 -13.98 -13.74
C CYS A 41 -5.65 -14.71 -13.58
N LEU A 42 -6.67 -14.01 -13.07
CA LEU A 42 -8.02 -14.57 -12.92
C LEU A 42 -8.79 -14.61 -14.23
N CYS A 43 -8.79 -13.52 -15.02
CA CYS A 43 -9.52 -13.44 -16.28
C CYS A 43 -8.96 -14.39 -17.35
N GLU A 44 -7.63 -14.46 -17.50
CA GLU A 44 -6.99 -15.30 -18.51
C GLU A 44 -6.81 -16.75 -18.06
N GLY A 45 -6.84 -17.02 -16.75
CA GLY A 45 -6.62 -18.34 -16.18
C GLY A 45 -5.21 -18.90 -16.39
N ARG A 46 -4.21 -18.04 -16.65
CA ARG A 46 -2.81 -18.42 -17.00
C ARG A 46 -1.78 -17.93 -15.99
N ALA A 47 -2.08 -18.13 -14.71
CA ALA A 47 -1.18 -17.80 -13.62
C ALA A 47 -0.19 -18.94 -13.36
N GLU A 48 1.09 -18.63 -13.17
CA GLU A 48 2.12 -19.57 -12.77
C GLU A 48 2.82 -19.08 -11.48
N PRO A 49 2.62 -19.76 -10.33
CA PRO A 49 1.79 -20.94 -10.09
C PRO A 49 0.27 -20.70 -10.13
N ALA A 50 -0.51 -21.68 -10.58
CA ALA A 50 -1.97 -21.57 -10.68
C ALA A 50 -2.70 -21.39 -9.32
N PHE A 51 -3.84 -20.69 -9.35
CA PHE A 51 -4.80 -20.63 -8.25
C PHE A 51 -5.52 -21.98 -8.10
N ARG A 52 -4.95 -22.90 -7.31
CA ARG A 52 -5.35 -24.32 -7.27
C ARG A 52 -6.83 -24.55 -7.01
N ARG A 53 -7.48 -23.80 -6.11
CA ARG A 53 -8.92 -23.98 -5.84
C ARG A 53 -9.75 -23.53 -7.04
N ILE A 54 -9.46 -22.34 -7.55
CA ILE A 54 -10.14 -21.77 -8.73
C ILE A 54 -9.99 -22.67 -9.96
N ALA A 55 -8.78 -23.16 -10.22
CA ALA A 55 -8.49 -24.06 -11.35
C ALA A 55 -9.25 -25.40 -11.29
N ARG A 56 -9.81 -25.77 -10.13
CA ARG A 56 -10.61 -26.98 -9.94
C ARG A 56 -12.11 -26.73 -10.08
N ILE A 57 -12.56 -25.48 -10.19
CA ILE A 57 -13.99 -25.14 -10.35
C ILE A 57 -14.34 -25.28 -11.83
N PRO A 58 -15.17 -26.27 -12.22
CA PRO A 58 -15.55 -26.44 -13.62
C PRO A 58 -16.34 -25.24 -14.12
N GLY A 59 -16.06 -24.77 -15.33
CA GLY A 59 -16.79 -23.64 -15.93
C GLY A 59 -16.55 -22.29 -15.25
N PHE A 60 -15.53 -22.17 -14.39
CA PHE A 60 -15.15 -20.91 -13.78
C PHE A 60 -14.79 -19.86 -14.83
N ARG A 61 -15.32 -18.64 -14.65
CA ARG A 61 -15.02 -17.48 -15.46
C ARG A 61 -14.73 -16.29 -14.55
N ALA A 62 -13.83 -15.43 -14.98
CA ALA A 62 -13.65 -14.12 -14.38
C ALA A 62 -13.61 -13.05 -15.47
N TYR A 63 -14.26 -11.92 -15.23
CA TYR A 63 -14.33 -10.82 -16.18
C TYR A 63 -14.62 -9.50 -15.47
N LEU A 64 -14.24 -8.40 -16.12
CA LEU A 64 -14.52 -7.06 -15.61
C LEU A 64 -15.96 -6.66 -15.92
N GLU A 65 -16.58 -5.99 -14.96
CA GLU A 65 -17.87 -5.31 -15.14
C GLU A 65 -17.74 -3.83 -14.79
N PRO A 66 -18.71 -3.00 -15.22
CA PRO A 66 -18.82 -1.63 -14.74
C PRO A 66 -18.78 -1.58 -13.21
N GLN A 67 -17.97 -0.69 -12.67
CA GLN A 67 -17.90 -0.49 -11.23
C GLN A 67 -19.17 0.22 -10.71
N PRO A 68 -19.54 0.04 -9.44
CA PRO A 68 -20.79 0.56 -8.88
C PRO A 68 -20.79 2.03 -8.46
N ASP A 69 -19.63 2.70 -8.42
CA ASP A 69 -19.46 4.04 -7.86
C ASP A 69 -18.93 5.00 -8.94
N ASP A 70 -19.80 5.87 -9.45
CA ASP A 70 -19.47 6.83 -10.51
C ASP A 70 -18.67 8.05 -10.01
N ASP A 71 -18.58 8.25 -8.69
CA ASP A 71 -17.79 9.35 -8.09
C ASP A 71 -16.29 8.98 -7.98
N ILE A 72 -15.94 7.69 -8.14
CA ILE A 72 -14.57 7.19 -8.03
C ILE A 72 -14.00 6.91 -9.43
N PRO A 73 -12.77 7.35 -9.76
CA PRO A 73 -12.13 6.97 -11.00
C PRO A 73 -11.95 5.44 -11.14
N ARG A 74 -12.23 4.90 -12.34
CA ARG A 74 -11.93 3.50 -12.66
C ARG A 74 -10.42 3.28 -12.73
N PHE A 75 -9.95 2.17 -12.15
CA PHE A 75 -8.57 1.71 -12.28
C PHE A 75 -8.26 1.40 -13.75
N ALA A 76 -7.19 1.98 -14.29
CA ALA A 76 -6.79 1.89 -15.69
C ALA A 76 -6.10 0.56 -16.01
N TYR A 77 -6.81 -0.56 -15.81
CA TYR A 77 -6.28 -1.91 -15.98
C TYR A 77 -5.66 -2.12 -17.37
N GLU A 78 -6.37 -1.69 -18.42
CA GLU A 78 -5.93 -1.88 -19.80
C GLU A 78 -4.61 -1.16 -20.09
N ASP A 79 -4.48 0.11 -19.69
CA ASP A 79 -3.26 0.91 -19.87
C ASP A 79 -2.07 0.32 -19.10
N HIS A 80 -2.32 -0.20 -17.89
CA HIS A 80 -1.29 -0.83 -17.07
C HIS A 80 -0.85 -2.17 -17.64
N LEU A 81 -1.76 -2.95 -18.21
CA LEU A 81 -1.45 -4.19 -18.90
C LEU A 81 -0.63 -3.90 -20.17
N GLU A 82 -1.04 -2.91 -20.97
CA GLU A 82 -0.30 -2.51 -22.16
C GLU A 82 1.13 -2.08 -21.83
N ALA A 83 1.32 -1.29 -20.76
CA ALA A 83 2.65 -0.88 -20.31
C ALA A 83 3.57 -2.07 -19.96
N LEU A 84 3.03 -3.12 -19.35
CA LEU A 84 3.79 -4.32 -18.95
C LEU A 84 4.10 -5.26 -20.13
N PHE A 85 3.25 -5.31 -21.16
CA PHE A 85 3.39 -6.21 -22.31
C PHE A 85 3.76 -5.52 -23.62
N ALA A 86 4.05 -4.21 -23.59
CA ALA A 86 4.58 -3.48 -24.74
C ALA A 86 5.88 -4.12 -25.28
N GLU A 87 6.22 -3.85 -26.55
CA GLU A 87 7.48 -4.32 -27.15
C GLU A 87 8.71 -3.95 -26.30
N THR A 88 8.66 -2.80 -25.65
CA THR A 88 9.59 -2.42 -24.57
C THR A 88 8.81 -2.30 -23.26
N PRO A 89 8.78 -3.36 -22.43
CA PRO A 89 8.07 -3.36 -21.16
C PRO A 89 8.54 -2.25 -20.23
N ARG A 90 7.58 -1.59 -19.58
CA ARG A 90 7.81 -0.53 -18.59
C ARG A 90 6.90 -0.71 -17.38
N TRP A 91 7.40 -0.33 -16.21
CA TRP A 91 6.57 -0.29 -15.02
C TRP A 91 5.46 0.76 -15.18
N PRO A 92 4.20 0.41 -14.87
CA PRO A 92 3.10 1.37 -14.85
C PRO A 92 3.34 2.50 -13.85
N GLU A 93 2.76 3.67 -14.11
CA GLU A 93 2.84 4.79 -13.17
C GLU A 93 2.11 4.47 -11.85
N SER A 94 2.66 4.98 -10.74
CA SER A 94 2.03 4.80 -9.43
C SER A 94 0.75 5.63 -9.31
N THR A 95 -0.30 5.01 -8.78
CA THR A 95 -1.59 5.67 -8.52
C THR A 95 -1.43 6.81 -7.52
N ARG A 96 -1.96 8.00 -7.85
CA ARG A 96 -1.90 9.21 -7.00
C ARG A 96 -3.24 9.57 -6.33
N LYS A 97 -4.31 8.88 -6.73
CA LYS A 97 -5.69 9.10 -6.26
C LYS A 97 -6.30 7.74 -5.91
N ILE A 98 -7.46 7.75 -5.25
CA ILE A 98 -8.27 6.55 -5.10
C ILE A 98 -8.78 6.10 -6.48
N SER A 99 -8.82 4.80 -6.70
CA SER A 99 -9.48 4.22 -7.87
C SER A 99 -10.14 2.90 -7.51
N GLN A 100 -11.10 2.47 -8.32
CA GLN A 100 -11.84 1.24 -8.11
C GLN A 100 -11.93 0.42 -9.40
N LEU A 101 -12.12 -0.88 -9.28
CA LEU A 101 -12.68 -1.71 -10.36
C LEU A 101 -13.55 -2.81 -9.80
N ARG A 102 -14.41 -3.39 -10.64
CA ARG A 102 -15.20 -4.58 -10.31
C ARG A 102 -14.73 -5.76 -11.14
N LEU A 103 -14.35 -6.84 -10.45
CA LEU A 103 -14.09 -8.14 -11.04
C LEU A 103 -15.22 -9.09 -10.65
N THR A 104 -15.94 -9.63 -11.64
CA THR A 104 -16.92 -10.70 -11.42
C THR A 104 -16.22 -12.04 -11.50
N LEU A 105 -16.45 -12.89 -10.51
CA LEU A 105 -16.19 -14.33 -10.58
C LEU A 105 -17.51 -15.06 -10.80
N GLU A 106 -17.54 -16.03 -11.72
CA GLU A 106 -18.75 -16.78 -12.06
C GLU A 106 -18.45 -18.26 -12.20
N TRP A 107 -19.34 -19.11 -11.67
CA TRP A 107 -19.26 -20.57 -11.79
C TRP A 107 -20.66 -21.20 -11.85
N PRO A 108 -20.82 -22.44 -12.34
CA PRO A 108 -22.10 -23.15 -12.33
C PRO A 108 -22.68 -23.29 -10.93
N ALA A 109 -24.02 -23.22 -10.78
CA ALA A 109 -24.66 -23.47 -9.50
C ALA A 109 -24.34 -24.89 -8.98
N GLN A 110 -24.08 -25.00 -7.67
CA GLN A 110 -23.69 -26.29 -7.07
C GLN A 110 -24.87 -27.24 -6.79
N ASP A 111 -26.11 -26.74 -6.79
CA ASP A 111 -27.28 -27.59 -6.60
C ASP A 111 -27.75 -28.17 -7.94
N SER A 112 -27.96 -29.49 -7.97
CA SER A 112 -28.20 -30.25 -9.20
C SER A 112 -29.43 -29.77 -9.99
N VAL A 113 -30.40 -29.15 -9.31
CA VAL A 113 -31.59 -28.58 -9.94
C VAL A 113 -31.21 -27.32 -10.72
N ARG A 114 -30.58 -26.33 -10.08
CA ARG A 114 -30.19 -25.09 -10.74
C ARG A 114 -29.11 -25.31 -11.79
N GLU A 115 -28.20 -26.26 -11.57
CA GLU A 115 -27.22 -26.68 -12.57
C GLU A 115 -27.89 -27.25 -13.82
N ALA A 116 -28.92 -28.10 -13.66
CA ALA A 116 -29.69 -28.64 -14.78
C ALA A 116 -30.46 -27.56 -15.57
N PHE A 117 -30.78 -26.42 -14.94
CA PHE A 117 -31.35 -25.24 -15.59
C PHE A 117 -30.29 -24.26 -16.12
N GLY A 118 -28.99 -24.59 -16.04
CA GLY A 118 -27.90 -23.76 -16.54
C GLY A 118 -27.69 -22.46 -15.76
N LEU A 119 -28.15 -22.39 -14.51
CA LEU A 119 -27.98 -21.20 -13.68
C LEU A 119 -26.55 -21.11 -13.14
N THR A 120 -26.02 -19.89 -13.09
CA THR A 120 -24.68 -19.61 -12.56
C THR A 120 -24.75 -18.84 -11.25
N GLN A 121 -23.71 -19.01 -10.43
CA GLN A 121 -23.45 -18.23 -9.23
C GLN A 121 -22.38 -17.19 -9.56
N ARG A 122 -22.55 -16.00 -9.00
CA ARG A 122 -21.65 -14.85 -9.22
C ARG A 122 -21.17 -14.30 -7.89
N LEU A 123 -19.95 -13.80 -7.88
CA LEU A 123 -19.34 -13.06 -6.79
C LEU A 123 -18.64 -11.84 -7.35
N HIS A 124 -19.02 -10.66 -6.87
CA HIS A 124 -18.35 -9.41 -7.20
C HIS A 124 -17.19 -9.18 -6.24
N ILE A 125 -16.03 -8.85 -6.79
CA ILE A 125 -14.87 -8.34 -6.05
C ILE A 125 -14.67 -6.89 -6.48
N ASP A 126 -15.09 -5.97 -5.62
CA ASP A 126 -14.77 -4.55 -5.78
C ASP A 126 -13.37 -4.33 -5.21
N ILE A 127 -12.41 -4.00 -6.08
CA ILE A 127 -11.01 -3.74 -5.69
C ILE A 127 -10.83 -2.24 -5.59
N ILE A 128 -10.49 -1.74 -4.40
CA ILE A 128 -10.31 -0.31 -4.12
C ILE A 128 -8.82 -0.04 -3.89
N ASP A 129 -8.17 0.64 -4.84
CA ASP A 129 -6.78 1.10 -4.73
C ASP A 129 -6.75 2.49 -4.10
N TYR A 130 -6.00 2.65 -3.01
CA TYR A 130 -5.80 3.96 -2.42
C TYR A 130 -4.39 4.10 -1.81
N PRO A 131 -3.84 5.34 -1.76
CA PRO A 131 -2.52 5.58 -1.19
C PRO A 131 -2.43 5.17 0.29
N GLY A 132 -1.36 4.46 0.68
CA GLY A 132 -1.13 4.08 2.08
C GLY A 132 -0.92 5.29 2.99
N GLU A 133 -0.40 6.39 2.45
CA GLU A 133 -0.25 7.67 3.14
C GLU A 133 -1.58 8.16 3.73
N TRP A 134 -2.70 7.82 3.11
CA TRP A 134 -4.02 8.25 3.57
C TRP A 134 -4.50 7.52 4.82
N LEU A 135 -3.92 6.36 5.14
CA LEU A 135 -4.21 5.63 6.38
C LEU A 135 -3.56 6.29 7.60
N ILE A 136 -2.45 7.01 7.41
CA ILE A 136 -1.79 7.78 8.47
C ILE A 136 -2.76 8.83 9.04
N ASP A 137 -3.54 9.45 8.15
CA ASP A 137 -4.48 10.50 8.54
C ASP A 137 -5.65 9.98 9.37
N LEU A 138 -5.97 8.68 9.32
CA LEU A 138 -7.08 8.12 10.10
C LEU A 138 -6.84 8.27 11.61
N GLY A 139 -5.58 8.26 12.05
CA GLY A 139 -5.22 8.58 13.44
C GLY A 139 -5.54 10.03 13.84
N LEU A 140 -5.68 10.95 12.89
CA LEU A 140 -6.00 12.35 13.18
C LEU A 140 -7.47 12.55 13.58
N ILE A 141 -8.37 11.61 13.26
CA ILE A 141 -9.80 11.75 13.55
C ILE A 141 -10.05 12.00 15.04
N GLU A 142 -9.34 11.27 15.90
CA GLU A 142 -9.45 11.35 17.37
C GLU A 142 -8.46 12.34 17.99
N GLN A 143 -7.57 12.92 17.19
CA GLN A 143 -6.52 13.81 17.67
C GLN A 143 -6.94 15.28 17.54
N SER A 144 -6.75 16.06 18.60
CA SER A 144 -6.89 17.51 18.55
C SER A 144 -5.69 18.14 17.83
N TYR A 145 -5.88 19.34 17.27
CA TYR A 145 -4.79 20.11 16.67
C TYR A 145 -3.60 20.32 17.63
N GLU A 146 -3.87 20.53 18.92
CA GLU A 146 -2.87 20.67 19.98
C GLU A 146 -2.03 19.41 20.16
N GLN A 147 -2.68 18.24 20.25
CA GLN A 147 -2.00 16.95 20.39
C GLN A 147 -1.18 16.64 19.14
N TRP A 148 -1.79 16.80 17.96
CA TRP A 148 -1.10 16.59 16.69
C TRP A 148 0.11 17.51 16.54
N SER A 149 -0.03 18.79 16.92
CA SER A 149 1.08 19.73 16.89
C SER A 149 2.22 19.32 17.82
N ALA A 150 1.90 18.88 19.03
CA ALA A 150 2.92 18.43 19.99
C ALA A 150 3.68 17.20 19.46
N ASP A 151 2.95 16.20 18.97
CA ASP A 151 3.53 14.97 18.44
C ASP A 151 4.39 15.23 17.19
N ALA A 152 3.87 16.03 16.25
CA ALA A 152 4.61 16.38 15.03
C ALA A 152 5.89 17.17 15.32
N LEU A 153 5.88 18.06 16.32
CA LEU A 153 7.07 18.80 16.74
C LEU A 153 8.08 17.92 17.47
N PHE A 154 7.61 17.01 18.33
CA PHE A 154 8.46 16.01 18.96
C PHE A 154 9.16 15.14 17.92
N THR A 155 8.42 14.66 16.92
CA THR A 155 8.98 13.90 15.79
C THR A 155 9.98 14.74 14.98
N ALA A 156 9.68 16.01 14.70
CA ALA A 156 10.58 16.89 13.94
C ALA A 156 11.94 17.11 14.63
N GLN A 157 12.02 16.96 15.95
CA GLN A 157 13.24 17.07 16.75
C GLN A 157 13.96 15.73 16.97
N SER A 158 13.40 14.63 16.47
CA SER A 158 14.00 13.32 16.66
C SER A 158 15.27 13.12 15.81
N LYS A 159 16.19 12.31 16.34
CA LYS A 159 17.46 11.99 15.70
C LYS A 159 17.25 11.49 14.27
N GLY A 160 17.96 12.09 13.33
CA GLY A 160 17.90 11.75 11.90
C GLY A 160 16.84 12.52 11.09
N LEU A 161 15.94 13.26 11.74
CA LEU A 161 14.99 14.17 11.06
C LEU A 161 15.45 15.64 11.04
N GLU A 162 16.40 15.99 11.91
CA GLU A 162 16.96 17.34 12.07
C GLU A 162 17.38 18.00 10.75
N ILE A 163 18.05 17.25 9.86
CA ILE A 163 18.51 17.76 8.55
C ILE A 163 17.35 18.17 7.63
N TYR A 164 16.20 17.51 7.76
CA TYR A 164 15.00 17.79 6.97
C TYR A 164 14.11 18.84 7.63
N SER A 165 14.01 18.82 8.96
CA SER A 165 13.11 19.70 9.73
C SER A 165 13.70 21.08 10.02
N ARG A 166 15.02 21.27 9.85
CA ARG A 166 15.73 22.51 10.16
C ARG A 166 15.01 23.77 9.67
N ASP A 167 14.65 23.82 8.39
CA ASP A 167 14.06 25.03 7.80
C ASP A 167 12.65 25.29 8.37
N PHE A 168 11.92 24.22 8.71
CA PHE A 168 10.62 24.30 9.37
C PHE A 168 10.74 24.77 10.82
N LEU A 169 11.70 24.23 11.59
CA LEU A 169 11.94 24.64 12.96
C LEU A 169 12.41 26.10 13.05
N ALA A 170 13.30 26.54 12.14
CA ALA A 170 13.72 27.92 12.03
C ALA A 170 12.57 28.87 11.66
N PHE A 171 11.66 28.41 10.77
CA PHE A 171 10.44 29.15 10.48
C PHE A 171 9.54 29.30 11.72
N LEU A 172 9.39 28.25 12.53
CA LEU A 172 8.62 28.32 13.77
C LEU A 172 9.23 29.24 14.83
N GLU A 173 10.56 29.33 14.90
CA GLU A 173 11.24 30.21 15.85
C GLU A 173 11.00 31.69 15.57
N ARG A 174 10.88 32.07 14.29
CA ARG A 174 10.66 33.46 13.88
C ARG A 174 9.18 33.84 13.73
N THR A 175 8.26 32.90 13.92
CA THR A 175 6.82 33.11 13.63
C THR A 175 6.01 33.12 14.92
N ASP A 176 5.39 34.26 15.24
CA ASP A 176 4.40 34.34 16.31
C ASP A 176 3.01 33.98 15.79
N THR A 177 2.59 32.73 16.02
CA THR A 177 1.26 32.25 15.61
C THR A 177 0.14 32.70 16.55
N ALA A 178 0.46 33.29 17.70
CA ALA A 178 -0.51 33.90 18.61
C ALA A 178 -0.81 35.36 18.26
N ALA A 179 -0.06 35.95 17.32
CA ALA A 179 -0.37 37.25 16.75
C ALA A 179 -1.68 37.25 15.92
N SER A 180 -2.08 38.43 15.47
CA SER A 180 -3.24 38.62 14.58
C SER A 180 -3.18 37.68 13.38
N LEU A 181 -4.35 37.19 12.94
CA LEU A 181 -4.47 36.30 11.79
C LEU A 181 -3.75 36.84 10.56
N ASP A 182 -2.82 36.04 10.05
CA ASP A 182 -2.11 36.24 8.79
C ASP A 182 -2.19 34.94 7.95
N GLU A 183 -2.89 35.02 6.82
CA GLU A 183 -3.05 33.89 5.91
C GLU A 183 -1.77 33.55 5.15
N GLN A 184 -0.88 34.52 4.89
CA GLN A 184 0.38 34.27 4.20
C GLN A 184 1.32 33.43 5.07
N VAL A 185 1.32 33.66 6.39
CA VAL A 185 2.03 32.81 7.36
C VAL A 185 1.53 31.37 7.28
N ALA A 186 0.21 31.17 7.17
CA ALA A 186 -0.39 29.85 7.05
C ALA A 186 0.01 29.11 5.78
N ILE A 187 0.03 29.81 4.63
CA ILE A 187 0.44 29.26 3.33
C ILE A 187 1.92 28.90 3.34
N GLU A 188 2.78 29.83 3.75
CA GLU A 188 4.23 29.61 3.73
C GLU A 188 4.66 28.53 4.73
N GLY A 189 4.10 28.54 5.94
CA GLY A 189 4.39 27.50 6.93
C GLY A 189 3.95 26.11 6.48
N ALA A 190 2.78 26.00 5.84
CA ALA A 190 2.32 24.74 5.26
C ALA A 190 3.23 24.26 4.12
N ARG A 191 3.70 25.16 3.26
CA ARG A 191 4.64 24.85 2.19
C ARG A 191 5.97 24.32 2.74
N ILE A 192 6.55 25.00 3.72
CA ILE A 192 7.81 24.59 4.37
C ILE A 192 7.63 23.24 5.09
N TYR A 193 6.53 23.07 5.81
CA TYR A 193 6.22 21.81 6.48
C TYR A 193 6.05 20.65 5.49
N THR A 194 5.33 20.88 4.39
CA THR A 194 5.15 19.91 3.30
C THR A 194 6.48 19.50 2.68
N ASP A 195 7.37 20.48 2.43
CA ASP A 195 8.71 20.21 1.91
C ASP A 195 9.53 19.34 2.87
N TYR A 196 9.50 19.66 4.17
CA TYR A 196 10.14 18.85 5.22
C TYR A 196 9.70 17.39 5.17
N ILE A 197 8.39 17.13 5.27
CA ILE A 197 7.87 15.74 5.29
C ILE A 197 8.10 15.03 3.94
N SER A 198 8.09 15.77 2.83
CA SER A 198 8.38 15.25 1.49
C SER A 198 9.83 14.81 1.36
N ARG A 199 10.79 15.62 1.82
CA ARG A 199 12.22 15.30 1.83
C ARG A 199 12.52 14.13 2.75
N ALA A 200 12.00 14.15 3.98
CA ALA A 200 12.20 13.07 4.94
C ALA A 200 11.63 11.72 4.46
N ARG A 201 10.55 11.74 3.67
CA ARG A 201 10.03 10.52 3.02
C ARG A 201 10.91 10.06 1.85
N LYS A 202 11.44 10.98 1.04
CA LYS A 202 12.29 10.65 -0.11
C LYS A 202 13.70 10.22 0.28
N ALA A 203 14.10 10.47 1.52
CA ALA A 203 15.38 10.03 2.07
C ALA A 203 15.52 8.50 2.03
N GLU A 204 16.76 8.04 2.01
CA GLU A 204 17.12 6.64 2.20
C GLU A 204 17.94 6.52 3.48
N PRO A 205 17.42 5.86 4.54
CA PRO A 205 16.13 5.17 4.59
C PRO A 205 14.91 6.10 4.75
N SER A 206 13.79 5.68 4.14
CA SER A 206 12.53 6.43 4.16
C SER A 206 11.88 6.44 5.54
N ARG A 207 11.37 7.60 5.97
CA ARG A 207 10.65 7.76 7.24
C ARG A 207 9.13 7.67 6.99
N ALA A 208 8.57 6.48 7.22
CA ALA A 208 7.23 6.08 6.75
C ALA A 208 6.02 6.63 7.53
N ALA A 209 6.22 7.44 8.58
CA ALA A 209 5.16 7.85 9.51
C ALA A 209 4.82 9.36 9.54
N LEU A 210 5.36 10.14 8.60
CA LEU A 210 5.13 11.59 8.59
C LEU A 210 3.81 11.93 7.88
N GLY A 211 2.93 12.65 8.57
CA GLY A 211 1.65 13.11 8.05
C GLY A 211 1.44 14.62 8.27
N PRO A 212 0.38 15.22 7.72
CA PRO A 212 -0.77 14.55 7.09
C PRO A 212 -0.47 13.97 5.70
N GLY A 213 -1.04 12.81 5.39
CA GLY A 213 -0.77 12.07 4.15
C GLY A 213 -1.15 12.82 2.88
N ARG A 214 -2.24 13.59 2.89
CA ARG A 214 -2.66 14.38 1.72
C ARG A 214 -1.75 15.58 1.43
N PHE A 215 -0.85 15.97 2.33
CA PHE A 215 0.18 16.96 2.00
C PHE A 215 1.18 16.39 0.98
N LEU A 216 1.40 15.07 1.03
CA LEU A 216 2.33 14.36 0.16
C LEU A 216 1.68 13.87 -1.14
N LEU A 217 0.37 13.59 -1.09
CA LEU A 217 -0.45 13.12 -2.21
C LEU A 217 -1.82 13.84 -2.14
N PRO A 218 -1.88 15.10 -2.61
CA PRO A 218 -3.07 15.94 -2.45
C PRO A 218 -4.25 15.50 -3.30
N GLY A 219 -4.02 14.79 -4.41
CA GLY A 219 -5.09 14.39 -5.32
C GLY A 219 -5.86 15.61 -5.81
N ASP A 220 -7.17 15.62 -5.60
CA ASP A 220 -8.06 16.74 -5.99
C ASP A 220 -8.00 17.95 -5.03
N LEU A 221 -7.24 17.86 -3.93
CA LEU A 221 -7.08 18.94 -2.95
C LEU A 221 -5.88 19.84 -3.22
N GLU A 222 -5.19 19.66 -4.35
CA GLU A 222 -4.03 20.49 -4.70
C GLU A 222 -4.44 21.97 -4.76
N GLY A 223 -3.72 22.82 -4.02
CA GLY A 223 -4.06 24.25 -3.87
C GLY A 223 -5.23 24.55 -2.92
N SER A 224 -5.87 23.55 -2.30
CA SER A 224 -6.97 23.76 -1.37
C SER A 224 -6.51 24.43 -0.07
N PRO A 225 -7.28 25.39 0.49
CA PRO A 225 -7.03 25.93 1.83
C PRO A 225 -7.04 24.85 2.92
N GLN A 226 -7.63 23.68 2.68
CA GLN A 226 -7.62 22.56 3.62
C GLN A 226 -6.24 21.95 3.81
N LEU A 227 -5.27 22.21 2.93
CA LEU A 227 -3.88 21.77 3.03
C LEU A 227 -2.92 22.90 3.45
N THR A 228 -3.46 24.01 3.96
CA THR A 228 -2.66 25.20 4.34
C THR A 228 -2.62 25.37 5.86
N PHE A 229 -2.19 24.32 6.56
CA PHE A 229 -1.91 24.32 8.00
C PHE A 229 -0.59 23.62 8.32
N PHE A 230 -0.04 23.85 9.51
CA PHE A 230 1.21 23.25 9.97
C PHE A 230 1.21 23.15 11.51
N PRO A 231 2.02 22.28 12.13
CA PRO A 231 2.00 22.12 13.58
C PRO A 231 2.65 23.33 14.27
N THR A 232 2.09 23.75 15.42
CA THR A 232 2.53 24.98 16.12
C THR A 232 2.88 24.75 17.58
N ARG A 233 3.89 25.46 18.07
CA ARG A 233 4.28 25.44 19.49
C ARG A 233 3.10 25.88 20.36
N ARG A 234 3.01 25.32 21.56
CA ARG A 234 2.06 25.81 22.57
C ARG A 234 2.45 27.25 22.93
N PRO A 235 1.52 28.21 22.88
CA PRO A 235 1.85 29.59 23.21
C PRO A 235 2.25 29.70 24.69
N GLU A 236 3.34 30.41 24.98
CA GLU A 236 3.84 30.63 26.35
C GLU A 236 2.93 31.58 27.15
N ARG A 237 2.15 32.42 26.47
CA ARG A 237 1.11 33.27 27.06
C ARG A 237 -0.24 32.89 26.46
N SER A 238 -1.23 32.68 27.32
CA SER A 238 -2.63 32.72 26.87
C SER A 238 -2.86 34.08 26.22
N ALA A 239 -3.51 34.13 25.06
CA ALA A 239 -3.78 35.37 24.33
C ALA A 239 -4.57 36.34 25.23
N GLY A 240 -3.85 37.13 26.01
CA GLY A 240 -4.39 38.17 26.86
C GLY A 240 -4.61 39.40 26.00
N GLY A 241 -5.85 39.58 25.53
CA GLY A 241 -6.38 40.93 25.30
C GLY A 241 -6.58 41.40 23.86
N ALA A 242 -6.31 40.63 22.81
CA ALA A 242 -6.72 41.01 21.45
C ALA A 242 -7.97 40.21 21.05
N GLY A 243 -9.14 40.85 21.04
CA GLY A 243 -10.43 40.24 20.68
C GLY A 243 -10.58 39.82 19.21
N GLY A 244 -9.49 39.46 18.53
CA GLY A 244 -9.46 39.04 17.13
C GLY A 244 -8.98 37.59 16.96
N HIS A 245 -9.30 36.99 15.82
CA HIS A 245 -8.80 35.67 15.46
C HIS A 245 -7.28 35.68 15.26
N THR A 246 -6.58 34.66 15.76
CA THR A 246 -5.14 34.49 15.59
C THR A 246 -4.81 33.59 14.40
N THR A 247 -3.55 33.62 13.94
CA THR A 247 -3.07 32.65 12.93
C THR A 247 -3.21 31.21 13.44
N ARG A 248 -2.94 30.96 14.72
CA ARG A 248 -3.15 29.64 15.34
C ARG A 248 -4.61 29.19 15.26
N ASP A 249 -5.58 30.09 15.42
CA ASP A 249 -7.01 29.76 15.29
C ASP A 249 -7.39 29.39 13.85
N LEU A 250 -6.82 30.09 12.86
CA LEU A 250 -6.97 29.75 11.45
C LEU A 250 -6.41 28.33 11.16
N LEU A 251 -5.20 28.03 11.64
CA LEU A 251 -4.55 26.73 11.46
C LEU A 251 -5.36 25.61 12.11
N ARG A 252 -5.84 25.81 13.36
CA ARG A 252 -6.73 24.87 14.05
C ARG A 252 -8.01 24.63 13.28
N ARG A 253 -8.66 25.69 12.78
CA ARG A 253 -9.89 25.58 11.97
C ARG A 253 -9.63 24.77 10.69
N ARG A 254 -8.52 25.02 10.00
CA ARG A 254 -8.13 24.29 8.77
C ARG A 254 -7.85 22.81 9.05
N TYR A 255 -7.16 22.50 10.14
CA TYR A 255 -6.95 21.13 10.60
C TYR A 255 -8.27 20.40 10.89
N GLU A 256 -9.20 21.01 11.61
CA GLU A 256 -10.50 20.38 11.87
C GLU A 256 -11.35 20.24 10.60
N LYS A 257 -11.26 21.21 9.67
CA LYS A 257 -11.90 21.09 8.36
C LYS A 257 -11.27 20.01 7.48
N TYR A 258 -9.97 19.80 7.58
CA TYR A 258 -9.29 18.69 6.92
C TYR A 258 -9.81 17.34 7.46
N LYS A 259 -9.90 17.20 8.78
CA LYS A 259 -10.49 16.00 9.40
C LYS A 259 -11.93 15.74 8.92
N GLN A 260 -12.80 16.75 9.02
CA GLN A 260 -14.23 16.65 8.69
C GLN A 260 -14.51 16.39 7.21
N ASN A 261 -13.75 17.03 6.30
CA ASN A 261 -14.10 17.03 4.88
C ASN A 261 -13.22 16.09 4.04
N VAL A 262 -12.08 15.62 4.57
CA VAL A 262 -11.12 14.79 3.83
C VAL A 262 -10.96 13.44 4.49
N VAL A 263 -10.62 13.41 5.78
CA VAL A 263 -10.29 12.17 6.49
C VAL A 263 -11.54 11.36 6.80
N GLN A 264 -12.55 11.99 7.42
CA GLN A 264 -13.79 11.34 7.82
C GLN A 264 -14.58 10.80 6.62
N PRO A 265 -14.77 11.53 5.51
CA PRO A 265 -15.48 11.00 4.35
C PRO A 265 -14.75 9.83 3.71
N PHE A 266 -13.41 9.85 3.67
CA PHE A 266 -12.63 8.71 3.18
C PHE A 266 -12.86 7.46 4.05
N PHE A 267 -12.85 7.63 5.38
CA PHE A 267 -13.12 6.54 6.32
C PHE A 267 -14.54 5.96 6.15
N GLU A 268 -15.55 6.82 6.19
CA GLU A 268 -16.96 6.43 6.14
C GLU A 268 -17.36 5.86 4.78
N LYS A 269 -16.86 6.44 3.68
CA LYS A 269 -17.27 6.02 2.34
C LYS A 269 -16.52 4.80 1.82
N HIS A 270 -15.24 4.66 2.15
CA HIS A 270 -14.39 3.61 1.58
C HIS A 270 -13.88 2.63 2.63
N PHE A 271 -13.12 3.11 3.62
CA PHE A 271 -12.39 2.22 4.53
C PHE A 271 -13.31 1.37 5.42
N SER A 272 -14.34 1.96 6.02
CA SER A 272 -15.29 1.26 6.91
C SER A 272 -16.15 0.21 6.20
N ARG A 273 -16.15 0.20 4.86
CA ARG A 273 -16.92 -0.75 4.04
C ARG A 273 -16.07 -1.91 3.53
N LEU A 274 -14.76 -1.91 3.79
CA LEU A 274 -13.87 -2.97 3.34
C LEU A 274 -14.18 -4.28 4.07
N ASP A 275 -14.22 -5.37 3.31
CA ASP A 275 -14.36 -6.73 3.83
C ASP A 275 -12.98 -7.38 3.97
N ARG A 276 -12.07 -7.09 3.03
CA ARG A 276 -10.73 -7.66 2.95
C ARG A 276 -9.69 -6.56 2.78
N GLN A 277 -8.49 -6.79 3.29
CA GLN A 277 -7.37 -5.85 3.11
C GLN A 277 -6.10 -6.56 2.69
N ILE A 278 -5.39 -5.99 1.72
CA ILE A 278 -3.97 -6.26 1.50
C ILE A 278 -3.14 -4.98 1.65
N VAL A 279 -2.04 -5.09 2.40
CA VAL A 279 -1.05 -4.03 2.60
C VAL A 279 0.27 -4.46 1.96
N LEU A 280 0.62 -3.83 0.85
CA LEU A 280 1.85 -4.07 0.11
C LEU A 280 3.00 -3.28 0.72
N ILE A 281 4.12 -3.97 0.96
CA ILE A 281 5.31 -3.45 1.63
C ILE A 281 6.55 -3.81 0.84
N ASP A 282 7.39 -2.83 0.54
CA ASP A 282 8.71 -3.06 -0.05
C ASP A 282 9.75 -3.24 1.07
N ALA A 283 9.73 -4.41 1.71
CA ALA A 283 10.61 -4.72 2.84
C ALA A 283 12.08 -4.85 2.42
N LEU A 284 12.35 -5.24 1.18
CA LEU A 284 13.70 -5.35 0.64
C LEU A 284 14.38 -3.99 0.53
N SER A 285 13.67 -2.97 0.05
CA SER A 285 14.22 -1.60 0.03
C SER A 285 14.51 -1.07 1.45
N SER A 286 13.73 -1.45 2.46
CA SER A 286 14.06 -1.15 3.86
C SER A 286 15.30 -1.91 4.31
N LEU A 287 15.44 -3.20 4.00
CA LEU A 287 16.63 -3.98 4.37
C LEU A 287 17.92 -3.43 3.73
N ASN A 288 17.89 -2.90 2.50
CA ASN A 288 19.02 -2.18 1.91
C ASN A 288 19.54 -1.02 2.77
N GLY A 289 18.66 -0.40 3.58
CA GLY A 289 19.00 0.67 4.50
C GLY A 289 19.45 0.20 5.89
N GLY A 290 19.54 -1.12 6.11
CA GLY A 290 19.93 -1.74 7.40
C GLY A 290 18.85 -1.70 8.48
N ALA A 291 19.23 -2.07 9.71
CA ALA A 291 18.32 -2.21 10.84
C ALA A 291 17.49 -0.94 11.18
N GLU A 292 18.08 0.25 11.02
CA GLU A 292 17.38 1.51 11.29
C GLU A 292 16.21 1.72 10.33
N ALA A 293 16.42 1.43 9.05
CA ALA A 293 15.41 1.53 8.01
C ALA A 293 14.23 0.58 8.24
N LEU A 294 14.54 -0.66 8.66
CA LEU A 294 13.56 -1.67 8.99
C LEU A 294 12.77 -1.32 10.26
N SER A 295 13.43 -0.75 11.27
CA SER A 295 12.78 -0.24 12.48
C SER A 295 11.84 0.94 12.18
N ASN A 296 12.19 1.80 11.22
CA ASN A 296 11.31 2.87 10.76
C ASN A 296 10.08 2.33 10.02
N LEU A 297 10.24 1.24 9.26
CA LEU A 297 9.13 0.55 8.64
C LEU A 297 8.17 -0.03 9.70
N GLU A 298 8.69 -0.71 10.73
CA GLU A 298 7.88 -1.21 11.87
C GLU A 298 7.07 -0.07 12.52
N GLN A 299 7.69 1.08 12.80
CA GLN A 299 7.01 2.25 13.37
C GLN A 299 5.94 2.85 12.43
N GLY A 300 6.23 2.95 11.12
CA GLY A 300 5.25 3.44 10.14
C GLY A 300 4.04 2.54 9.99
N LEU A 301 4.27 1.22 10.01
CA LEU A 301 3.19 0.22 9.95
C LEU A 301 2.33 0.25 11.21
N ASP A 302 2.91 0.52 12.39
CA ASP A 302 2.14 0.71 13.62
C ASP A 302 1.11 1.85 13.51
N GLY A 303 1.49 2.96 12.87
CA GLY A 303 0.65 4.12 12.60
C GLY A 303 -0.48 3.83 11.61
N VAL A 304 -0.17 3.19 10.48
CA VAL A 304 -1.18 2.68 9.53
C VAL A 304 -2.17 1.74 10.25
N MET A 305 -1.68 0.96 11.21
CA MET A 305 -2.48 -0.02 11.94
C MET A 305 -3.30 0.56 13.08
N SER A 306 -3.07 1.81 13.48
CA SER A 306 -3.99 2.54 14.37
C SER A 306 -5.36 2.76 13.73
N ALA A 307 -5.41 2.87 12.40
CA ALA A 307 -6.65 3.00 11.63
C ALA A 307 -7.53 1.75 11.68
N PHE A 308 -6.92 0.58 11.88
CA PHE A 308 -7.62 -0.70 11.91
C PHE A 308 -8.17 -1.03 13.29
N ARG A 309 -8.14 -0.11 14.26
CA ARG A 309 -8.67 -0.28 15.62
C ARG A 309 -10.19 -0.45 15.60
N PRO A 310 -10.73 -1.63 15.91
CA PRO A 310 -12.15 -1.78 16.18
C PRO A 310 -12.29 -1.80 17.71
N GLY A 311 -12.85 -0.73 18.29
CA GLY A 311 -13.44 -0.85 19.63
C GLY A 311 -12.60 -0.46 20.85
N SER A 312 -11.88 0.68 20.84
CA SER A 312 -11.56 1.37 22.09
C SER A 312 -12.01 2.82 22.02
N ASN A 313 -13.25 3.07 22.43
CA ASN A 313 -13.91 4.39 22.57
C ASN A 313 -14.24 5.21 21.31
N SER A 314 -14.28 4.62 20.11
CA SER A 314 -14.87 5.30 18.95
C SER A 314 -16.40 5.11 18.97
N TRP A 315 -17.13 6.20 19.22
CA TRP A 315 -18.60 6.34 19.23
C TRP A 315 -19.33 5.82 17.96
N LEU A 316 -18.60 5.43 16.91
CA LEU A 316 -19.12 4.84 15.66
C LEU A 316 -19.07 3.30 15.59
N SER A 317 -18.50 2.62 16.60
CA SER A 317 -18.27 1.16 16.55
C SER A 317 -19.54 0.29 16.67
N PHE A 318 -20.69 0.88 17.04
CA PHE A 318 -21.94 0.15 17.31
C PHE A 318 -22.86 -0.04 16.09
N LEU A 319 -22.62 0.65 14.96
CA LEU A 319 -23.57 0.68 13.83
C LEU A 319 -23.01 0.19 12.47
N LEU A 320 -21.81 -0.38 12.43
CA LEU A 320 -21.19 -0.83 11.18
C LEU A 320 -21.37 -2.34 10.94
N PRO A 321 -22.13 -2.76 9.90
CA PRO A 321 -22.43 -4.16 9.62
C PRO A 321 -21.30 -4.94 8.92
N ARG A 322 -20.28 -4.25 8.37
CA ARG A 322 -19.12 -4.87 7.69
C ARG A 322 -17.84 -4.47 8.40
N ARG A 323 -16.91 -5.41 8.54
CA ARG A 323 -15.58 -5.20 9.14
C ARG A 323 -14.56 -6.02 8.38
N ILE A 324 -13.35 -5.48 8.28
CA ILE A 324 -12.20 -6.19 7.72
C ILE A 324 -11.88 -7.36 8.64
N ASP A 325 -12.18 -8.57 8.19
CA ASP A 325 -11.99 -9.82 8.94
C ASP A 325 -10.80 -10.64 8.43
N ARG A 326 -10.20 -10.27 7.28
CA ARG A 326 -8.93 -10.85 6.80
C ARG A 326 -7.99 -9.79 6.24
N ILE A 327 -6.76 -9.80 6.75
CA ILE A 327 -5.68 -8.88 6.38
C ILE A 327 -4.45 -9.66 5.90
N VAL A 328 -3.94 -9.31 4.72
CA VAL A 328 -2.65 -9.78 4.21
C VAL A 328 -1.63 -8.65 4.26
N PHE A 329 -0.47 -8.93 4.83
CA PHE A 329 0.72 -8.09 4.64
C PHE A 329 1.64 -8.77 3.64
N ALA A 330 1.93 -8.09 2.54
CA ALA A 330 2.70 -8.67 1.46
C ALA A 330 4.06 -7.98 1.33
N ALA A 331 5.14 -8.72 1.57
CA ALA A 331 6.49 -8.29 1.24
C ALA A 331 6.67 -8.42 -0.27
N THR A 332 6.52 -7.30 -0.98
CA THR A 332 6.55 -7.21 -2.44
C THR A 332 7.96 -7.36 -3.00
N LYS A 333 8.05 -7.63 -4.31
CA LYS A 333 9.31 -7.82 -5.05
C LYS A 333 10.12 -9.00 -4.51
N ALA A 334 9.45 -10.03 -4.01
CA ALA A 334 10.10 -11.22 -3.48
C ALA A 334 10.97 -11.95 -4.52
N ASP A 335 10.77 -11.70 -5.82
CA ASP A 335 11.64 -12.18 -6.89
C ASP A 335 13.03 -11.52 -6.88
N HIS A 336 13.23 -10.42 -6.15
CA HIS A 336 14.55 -9.82 -5.97
C HIS A 336 15.42 -10.56 -4.93
N ILE A 337 14.97 -11.72 -4.45
CA ILE A 337 15.76 -12.66 -3.67
C ILE A 337 15.55 -14.08 -4.19
N HIS A 338 16.47 -14.97 -3.86
CA HIS A 338 16.34 -16.38 -4.20
C HIS A 338 15.22 -17.04 -3.38
N HIS A 339 14.55 -18.04 -3.94
CA HIS A 339 13.40 -18.68 -3.30
C HIS A 339 13.68 -19.27 -1.91
N THR A 340 14.91 -19.66 -1.63
CA THR A 340 15.35 -20.17 -0.32
C THR A 340 15.21 -19.11 0.80
N SER A 341 15.15 -17.84 0.45
CA SER A 341 15.03 -16.71 1.39
C SER A 341 13.58 -16.23 1.58
N HIS A 342 12.59 -16.70 0.81
CA HIS A 342 11.20 -16.22 0.90
C HIS A 342 10.59 -16.43 2.29
N ASN A 343 10.82 -17.59 2.93
CA ASN A 343 10.30 -17.85 4.28
C ASN A 343 10.97 -16.93 5.32
N ARG A 344 12.24 -16.56 5.12
CA ARG A 344 12.96 -15.61 5.99
C ARG A 344 12.39 -14.20 5.82
N LEU A 345 12.08 -13.80 4.59
CA LEU A 345 11.42 -12.53 4.30
C LEU A 345 10.03 -12.44 4.97
N GLU A 346 9.25 -13.53 4.92
CA GLU A 346 7.97 -13.62 5.63
C GLU A 346 8.15 -13.48 7.15
N ALA A 347 9.13 -14.16 7.74
CA ALA A 347 9.42 -14.08 9.18
C ALA A 347 9.86 -12.68 9.62
N ILE A 348 10.70 -12.00 8.82
CA ILE A 348 11.11 -10.61 9.05
C ILE A 348 9.90 -9.69 8.99
N LEU A 349 9.03 -9.87 7.99
CA LEU A 349 7.80 -9.08 7.86
C LEU A 349 6.87 -9.34 9.05
N ASP A 350 6.66 -10.59 9.45
CA ASP A 350 5.86 -10.98 10.62
C ASP A 350 6.35 -10.28 11.89
N LYS A 351 7.67 -10.18 12.08
CA LYS A 351 8.24 -9.42 13.19
C LYS A 351 7.93 -7.92 13.05
N ALA A 352 8.14 -7.33 11.88
CA ALA A 352 7.88 -5.92 11.61
C ALA A 352 6.42 -5.52 11.86
N VAL A 353 5.48 -6.45 11.70
CA VAL A 353 4.04 -6.20 11.90
C VAL A 353 3.48 -6.92 13.12
N SER A 354 4.32 -7.44 14.01
CA SER A 354 3.90 -8.27 15.16
C SER A 354 2.90 -7.56 16.09
N ARG A 355 3.12 -6.27 16.37
CA ARG A 355 2.20 -5.45 17.16
C ARG A 355 0.87 -5.23 16.45
N ALA A 356 0.92 -4.98 15.15
CA ALA A 356 -0.25 -4.81 14.31
C ALA A 356 -1.07 -6.10 14.18
N SER A 357 -0.42 -7.23 13.97
CA SER A 357 -1.04 -8.53 13.81
C SER A 357 -1.69 -9.00 15.11
N THR A 358 -1.05 -8.77 16.26
CA THR A 358 -1.62 -9.07 17.58
C THR A 358 -2.91 -8.28 17.79
N ARG A 359 -2.90 -6.97 17.52
CA ARG A 359 -4.08 -6.10 17.64
C ARG A 359 -5.24 -6.55 16.74
N ALA A 360 -4.97 -6.85 15.47
CA ALA A 360 -5.98 -7.32 14.53
C ALA A 360 -6.62 -8.64 14.97
N LYS A 361 -5.80 -9.60 15.45
CA LYS A 361 -6.27 -10.89 15.98
C LYS A 361 -7.16 -10.72 17.21
N THR A 362 -6.80 -9.83 18.14
CA THR A 362 -7.65 -9.50 19.30
C THR A 362 -9.02 -8.97 18.89
N ALA A 363 -9.10 -8.25 17.76
CA ALA A 363 -10.35 -7.76 17.21
C ALA A 363 -11.13 -8.78 16.35
N GLY A 364 -10.65 -10.02 16.26
CA GLY A 364 -11.30 -11.11 15.54
C GLY A 364 -10.91 -11.23 14.05
N ALA A 365 -9.96 -10.42 13.56
CA ALA A 365 -9.51 -10.52 12.17
C ALA A 365 -8.41 -11.58 11.99
N GLY A 366 -8.55 -12.39 10.94
CA GLY A 366 -7.50 -13.26 10.43
C GLY A 366 -6.36 -12.45 9.81
N PHE A 367 -5.14 -12.93 9.99
CA PHE A 367 -3.93 -12.25 9.54
C PHE A 367 -2.97 -13.24 8.87
N ARG A 368 -2.28 -12.80 7.80
CA ARG A 368 -1.19 -13.55 7.15
C ARG A 368 -0.13 -12.62 6.55
N SER A 369 1.15 -12.95 6.74
CA SER A 369 2.25 -12.39 5.96
C SER A 369 2.59 -13.27 4.76
N VAL A 370 2.92 -12.64 3.63
CA VAL A 370 3.25 -13.35 2.38
C VAL A 370 4.41 -12.66 1.67
N ALA A 371 5.44 -13.41 1.28
CA ALA A 371 6.42 -12.96 0.31
C ALA A 371 5.78 -13.03 -1.08
N LEU A 372 5.71 -11.89 -1.76
CA LEU A 372 4.93 -11.71 -2.98
C LEU A 372 5.74 -11.03 -4.07
N ALA A 373 5.67 -11.57 -5.28
CA ALA A 373 6.04 -10.87 -6.51
C ALA A 373 4.83 -10.93 -7.43
N ALA A 374 4.15 -9.81 -7.63
CA ALA A 374 2.95 -9.76 -8.45
C ALA A 374 3.27 -10.12 -9.91
N LEU A 375 4.43 -9.71 -10.41
CA LEU A 375 5.02 -10.12 -11.67
C LEU A 375 6.47 -10.50 -11.40
N ARG A 376 6.86 -11.74 -11.72
CA ARG A 376 8.22 -12.24 -11.51
C ARG A 376 9.13 -11.75 -12.63
N THR A 377 10.18 -11.02 -12.28
CA THR A 377 11.12 -10.41 -13.23
C THR A 377 12.48 -11.12 -13.27
N THR A 378 12.70 -12.05 -12.35
CA THR A 378 13.96 -12.77 -12.18
C THR A 378 13.78 -14.28 -12.18
N GLU A 379 14.88 -14.99 -12.41
CA GLU A 379 14.98 -16.44 -12.28
C GLU A 379 16.00 -16.81 -11.20
N ASP A 380 15.75 -17.91 -10.50
CA ASP A 380 16.69 -18.45 -9.51
C ASP A 380 17.90 -19.06 -10.19
N VAL A 381 19.11 -18.73 -9.73
CA VAL A 381 20.37 -19.26 -10.27
C VAL A 381 21.33 -19.56 -9.13
N ASP A 382 21.74 -20.82 -8.98
CA ASP A 382 22.81 -21.19 -8.06
C ASP A 382 24.17 -21.06 -8.75
N LYS A 383 25.13 -20.42 -8.06
CA LYS A 383 26.53 -20.36 -8.49
C LYS A 383 27.43 -20.99 -7.45
N THR A 384 28.20 -22.00 -7.84
CA THR A 384 29.20 -22.61 -6.97
C THR A 384 30.55 -21.92 -7.17
N ALA A 385 31.20 -21.53 -6.08
CA ALA A 385 32.59 -21.09 -6.07
C ALA A 385 33.33 -21.77 -4.91
N GLY A 386 34.24 -22.69 -5.23
CA GLY A 386 34.84 -23.59 -4.25
C GLY A 386 33.79 -24.54 -3.65
N GLU A 387 33.77 -24.66 -2.33
CA GLU A 387 32.77 -25.47 -1.60
C GLU A 387 31.47 -24.70 -1.30
N GLN A 388 31.42 -23.40 -1.60
CA GLN A 388 30.28 -22.56 -1.29
C GLN A 388 29.34 -22.42 -2.49
N THR A 389 28.04 -22.54 -2.22
CA THR A 389 26.99 -22.26 -3.19
C THR A 389 26.35 -20.91 -2.85
N TYR A 390 26.30 -20.03 -3.84
CA TYR A 390 25.70 -18.71 -3.77
C TYR A 390 24.34 -18.73 -4.47
N HIS A 391 23.30 -18.47 -3.69
CA HIS A 391 21.92 -18.38 -4.15
C HIS A 391 21.70 -17.03 -4.84
N CYS A 392 21.86 -17.00 -6.16
CA CYS A 392 21.75 -15.79 -6.96
C CYS A 392 20.39 -15.71 -7.66
N ILE A 393 20.11 -14.54 -8.21
CA ILE A 393 18.99 -14.29 -9.12
C ILE A 393 19.50 -13.75 -10.45
N ARG A 394 18.77 -14.01 -11.53
CA ARG A 394 19.08 -13.51 -12.87
C ARG A 394 17.90 -12.71 -13.43
N GLY A 395 18.16 -11.50 -13.87
CA GLY A 395 17.18 -10.63 -14.53
C GLY A 395 17.89 -9.47 -15.23
N VAL A 396 17.16 -8.49 -15.77
CA VAL A 396 17.74 -7.25 -16.32
C VAL A 396 17.61 -6.13 -15.29
N PRO A 397 18.70 -5.74 -14.58
CA PRO A 397 18.64 -4.65 -13.61
C PRO A 397 18.26 -3.34 -14.30
N GLU A 398 17.64 -2.41 -13.58
CA GLU A 398 17.33 -1.08 -14.10
C GLU A 398 18.62 -0.28 -14.37
N LYS A 399 18.56 0.65 -15.33
CA LYS A 399 19.71 1.49 -15.67
C LYS A 399 20.08 2.35 -14.47
N GLY A 400 21.37 2.31 -14.09
CA GLY A 400 21.90 3.09 -12.97
C GLY A 400 21.91 2.36 -11.63
N GLU A 401 21.25 1.21 -11.52
CA GLU A 401 21.45 0.31 -10.38
C GLU A 401 22.90 -0.16 -10.34
N SER A 402 23.43 -0.46 -9.15
CA SER A 402 24.84 -0.86 -9.00
C SER A 402 25.07 -1.91 -7.93
N VAL A 403 25.98 -2.85 -8.21
CA VAL A 403 26.46 -3.87 -7.25
C VAL A 403 27.97 -3.96 -7.36
N GLY A 404 28.67 -3.91 -6.23
CA GLY A 404 30.14 -4.07 -6.21
C GLY A 404 30.91 -3.07 -7.10
N GLY A 405 30.41 -1.84 -7.23
CA GLY A 405 31.00 -0.80 -8.09
C GLY A 405 30.68 -0.94 -9.58
N GLN A 406 30.01 -2.03 -10.01
CA GLN A 406 29.50 -2.17 -11.37
C GLN A 406 28.15 -1.48 -11.51
N VAL A 407 28.02 -0.58 -12.48
CA VAL A 407 26.76 0.10 -12.81
C VAL A 407 26.09 -0.59 -14.00
N PHE A 408 24.80 -0.91 -13.88
CA PHE A 408 24.04 -1.61 -14.91
C PHE A 408 23.51 -0.65 -15.98
N ASP A 409 23.49 -1.13 -17.24
CA ASP A 409 23.08 -0.36 -18.42
C ASP A 409 21.57 -0.38 -18.69
N GLY A 410 20.82 -1.21 -17.97
CA GLY A 410 19.39 -1.41 -18.17
C GLY A 410 19.03 -2.32 -19.35
N LYS A 411 20.00 -2.96 -20.00
CA LYS A 411 19.79 -3.70 -21.26
C LYS A 411 20.14 -5.18 -21.15
N ARG A 412 21.21 -5.52 -20.44
CA ARG A 412 21.71 -6.90 -20.38
C ARG A 412 21.25 -7.62 -19.11
N PRO A 413 20.91 -8.91 -19.21
CA PRO A 413 20.72 -9.73 -18.02
C PRO A 413 22.01 -9.79 -17.18
N ALA A 414 21.86 -9.76 -15.86
CA ALA A 414 22.92 -9.93 -14.89
C ALA A 414 22.54 -10.99 -13.86
N VAL A 415 23.54 -11.72 -13.36
CA VAL A 415 23.38 -12.59 -12.19
C VAL A 415 23.83 -11.81 -10.97
N VAL A 416 22.92 -11.60 -10.02
CA VAL A 416 23.13 -10.81 -8.82
C VAL A 416 23.01 -11.71 -7.60
N PHE A 417 23.99 -11.63 -6.70
CA PHE A 417 23.86 -12.19 -5.36
C PHE A 417 23.32 -11.08 -4.44
N PRO A 418 22.06 -11.18 -3.98
CA PRO A 418 21.42 -10.10 -3.21
C PRO A 418 21.88 -10.03 -1.74
N GLY A 419 22.59 -11.06 -1.27
CA GLY A 419 22.88 -11.28 0.14
C GLY A 419 21.92 -12.29 0.77
N ASP A 420 22.34 -12.94 1.85
CA ASP A 420 21.51 -13.87 2.59
C ASP A 420 20.69 -13.13 3.64
N LEU A 421 19.37 -13.31 3.60
CA LEU A 421 18.52 -12.88 4.71
C LEU A 421 18.87 -13.69 5.97
N PRO A 422 18.88 -13.06 7.16
CA PRO A 422 19.24 -13.73 8.40
C PRO A 422 18.23 -14.84 8.73
N ILE A 423 18.73 -15.89 9.38
CA ILE A 423 17.89 -17.01 9.82
C ILE A 423 16.97 -16.57 10.95
N ASP A 424 17.50 -15.84 11.94
CA ASP A 424 16.69 -15.20 12.97
C ASP A 424 16.18 -13.85 12.44
N PRO A 425 14.86 -13.64 12.35
CA PRO A 425 14.30 -12.36 11.90
C PRO A 425 14.71 -11.19 12.80
N LEU A 426 15.03 -11.41 14.09
CA LEU A 426 15.47 -10.35 15.00
C LEU A 426 16.82 -9.75 14.61
N ASP A 427 17.70 -10.53 13.98
CA ASP A 427 19.00 -10.05 13.52
C ASP A 427 18.86 -8.96 12.45
N ALA A 428 17.79 -8.98 11.66
CA ALA A 428 17.48 -7.94 10.68
C ALA A 428 17.18 -6.57 11.32
N PHE A 429 16.83 -6.55 12.62
CA PHE A 429 16.53 -5.35 13.40
C PHE A 429 17.68 -4.94 14.32
N ASP A 430 18.78 -5.67 14.33
CA ASP A 430 19.96 -5.37 15.15
C ASP A 430 20.99 -4.57 14.32
N PRO A 431 21.27 -3.30 14.66
CA PRO A 431 22.24 -2.48 13.94
C PRO A 431 23.67 -3.05 13.90
N ALA A 432 24.02 -3.95 14.82
CA ALA A 432 25.32 -4.62 14.84
C ALA A 432 25.40 -5.82 13.87
N LYS A 433 24.26 -6.34 13.40
CA LYS A 433 24.19 -7.55 12.57
C LYS A 433 23.61 -7.32 11.17
N ALA A 434 22.85 -6.25 10.99
CA ALA A 434 22.19 -5.89 9.73
C ALA A 434 22.64 -4.50 9.27
N THR A 435 23.77 -4.47 8.57
CA THR A 435 24.34 -3.26 7.99
C THR A 435 23.92 -3.09 6.53
N PRO A 436 23.95 -1.87 5.98
CA PRO A 436 23.68 -1.65 4.55
C PRO A 436 24.65 -2.37 3.59
N GLU A 437 25.78 -2.91 4.08
CA GLU A 437 26.74 -3.65 3.27
C GLU A 437 26.33 -5.13 3.10
N ASP A 438 25.54 -5.66 4.03
CA ASP A 438 25.09 -7.06 4.04
C ASP A 438 24.01 -7.34 2.98
N TYR A 439 23.30 -6.28 2.53
CA TYR A 439 22.17 -6.39 1.62
C TYR A 439 22.32 -5.48 0.40
N ARG A 440 22.13 -6.06 -0.79
CA ARG A 440 22.11 -5.31 -2.05
C ARG A 440 21.00 -5.82 -2.98
N PHE A 441 19.77 -5.43 -2.68
CA PHE A 441 18.63 -5.67 -3.54
C PHE A 441 18.55 -4.58 -4.61
N VAL A 442 18.93 -4.92 -5.83
CA VAL A 442 18.75 -4.03 -7.00
C VAL A 442 17.34 -4.13 -7.56
N ARG A 443 16.95 -3.12 -8.33
CA ARG A 443 15.69 -3.13 -9.08
C ARG A 443 15.87 -3.76 -10.46
N PHE A 444 14.84 -4.47 -10.91
CA PHE A 444 14.80 -5.12 -12.21
C PHE A 444 13.71 -4.51 -13.09
N ARG A 445 13.95 -4.55 -14.41
CA ARG A 445 12.96 -4.17 -15.43
C ARG A 445 11.87 -5.24 -15.52
N PRO A 446 10.64 -4.89 -15.97
CA PRO A 446 9.66 -5.90 -16.29
C PRO A 446 10.20 -6.85 -17.38
N PRO A 447 9.92 -8.16 -17.28
CA PRO A 447 10.37 -9.12 -18.27
C PRO A 447 9.65 -8.90 -19.59
N PRO A 448 10.24 -9.31 -20.73
CA PRO A 448 9.48 -9.47 -21.96
C PRO A 448 8.33 -10.45 -21.76
N ALA A 449 7.27 -10.29 -22.55
CA ALA A 449 6.15 -11.21 -22.56
C ALA A 449 6.64 -12.65 -22.82
N ILE A 450 6.31 -13.57 -21.91
CA ILE A 450 6.57 -15.00 -22.09
C ILE A 450 5.26 -15.62 -22.56
N SER A 451 5.29 -16.27 -23.71
CA SER A 451 4.13 -17.00 -24.25
C SER A 451 4.35 -18.51 -24.22
N GLU A 452 3.26 -19.25 -24.03
CA GLU A 452 3.22 -20.68 -24.33
C GLU A 452 3.47 -20.95 -25.83
N PRO A 453 3.76 -22.20 -26.22
CA PRO A 453 3.87 -22.59 -27.64
C PRO A 453 2.63 -22.26 -28.49
N ASN A 454 1.46 -22.09 -27.87
CA ASN A 454 0.21 -21.66 -28.52
C ASN A 454 0.10 -20.12 -28.70
N GLY A 455 1.16 -19.37 -28.38
CA GLY A 455 1.27 -17.92 -28.53
C GLY A 455 0.68 -17.09 -27.40
N LYS A 456 0.04 -17.70 -26.39
CA LYS A 456 -0.66 -16.98 -25.32
C LYS A 456 0.27 -16.63 -24.14
N PRO A 457 0.18 -15.41 -23.59
CA PRO A 457 1.06 -14.98 -22.50
C PRO A 457 0.78 -15.73 -21.19
N ILE A 458 1.84 -16.10 -20.48
CA ILE A 458 1.82 -16.66 -19.12
C ILE A 458 2.18 -15.57 -18.13
N TRP A 459 1.45 -15.50 -17.01
CA TRP A 459 1.78 -14.58 -15.93
C TRP A 459 2.51 -15.30 -14.79
N ARG A 460 3.82 -15.10 -14.69
CA ARG A 460 4.64 -15.64 -13.58
C ARG A 460 4.59 -14.74 -12.36
N HIS A 461 4.35 -15.33 -11.20
CA HIS A 461 4.30 -14.61 -9.93
C HIS A 461 4.87 -15.46 -8.78
N ILE A 462 5.06 -14.83 -7.62
CA ILE A 462 5.42 -15.50 -6.36
C ILE A 462 4.38 -15.09 -5.32
N GLY A 463 3.84 -16.06 -4.58
CA GLY A 463 2.94 -15.80 -3.44
C GLY A 463 1.55 -15.21 -3.75
N LEU A 464 1.28 -14.71 -4.96
CA LEU A 464 -0.02 -14.14 -5.33
C LEU A 464 -1.17 -15.14 -5.07
N GLN A 465 -1.01 -16.40 -5.46
CA GLN A 465 -1.97 -17.46 -5.20
C GLN A 465 -2.20 -17.71 -3.71
N ARG A 466 -1.18 -17.54 -2.86
CA ARG A 466 -1.32 -17.68 -1.39
C ARG A 466 -2.07 -16.50 -0.78
N ALA A 467 -1.85 -15.29 -1.29
CA ALA A 467 -2.57 -14.10 -0.86
C ALA A 467 -4.06 -14.19 -1.23
N ILE A 468 -4.37 -14.55 -2.48
CA ILE A 468 -5.76 -14.70 -2.96
C ILE A 468 -6.47 -15.85 -2.27
N ALA A 469 -5.79 -16.97 -2.02
CA ALA A 469 -6.36 -18.06 -1.23
C ALA A 469 -6.80 -17.61 0.17
N PHE A 470 -6.02 -16.75 0.81
CA PHE A 470 -6.41 -16.21 2.11
C PHE A 470 -7.52 -15.16 2.01
N LEU A 471 -7.50 -14.30 1.00
CA LEU A 471 -8.43 -13.17 0.91
C LEU A 471 -9.82 -13.55 0.37
N ILE A 472 -9.90 -14.50 -0.56
CA ILE A 472 -11.11 -14.67 -1.39
C ILE A 472 -11.65 -16.11 -1.39
N GLU A 473 -10.80 -17.14 -1.27
CA GLU A 473 -11.23 -18.53 -1.52
C GLU A 473 -12.32 -19.05 -0.57
N ASP A 474 -12.56 -18.43 0.58
CA ASP A 474 -13.67 -18.83 1.46
C ASP A 474 -15.06 -18.41 0.96
N TYR A 475 -15.13 -17.52 -0.04
CA TYR A 475 -16.36 -17.22 -0.78
C TYR A 475 -16.57 -18.15 -1.99
N LEU A 476 -15.60 -19.01 -2.29
CA LEU A 476 -15.67 -19.92 -3.41
C LEU A 476 -16.26 -21.28 -2.98
N PRO A 477 -16.87 -22.02 -3.94
CA PRO A 477 -17.38 -23.37 -3.74
C PRO A 477 -16.35 -24.38 -3.21
#